data_AF-A0A024FFQ6-F1
#
_entry.id   AF-A0A024FFQ6-F1
#
_cell.length_a   1.000
_cell.length_b   1.000
_cell.length_c   1.000
_cell.angle_alpha   90.00
_cell.angle_beta   90.00
_cell.angle_gamma   90.00
#
_symmetry.space_group_name_H-M   'P 1'
#
loop_
_entity.id
_entity.type
_entity.pdbx_description
1 polymer ?
#
loop_
_entity_poly.entity_id
_entity_poly.type
_entity_poly.pdbx_seq_one_letter_code
_entity_poly.pdbx_strand_id
1 'polypeptide(L)'
;MKDCYNLFYNESLNYKGIARPNANEVCLSSIPKEEKPLAMLYFNLDGYSTYCKKYKEYWSWVEKRNEERYKNNTSHDKNYDAKNMMHTFRLLHMAKEIGELGKINVERPDRNYLLALKNAEFEYNELVSKAEILREDLEIIFNNSTLYEKSDLKSVNSLLAELREKFYNLNLQIKV
;
A
#
# COMPACT_ATOMS: atom_id res chain seq x y z
N MET A 1 -20.93 -3.92 28.88
CA MET A 1 -21.08 -3.72 27.42
C MET A 1 -20.47 -2.37 27.11
N LYS A 2 -19.47 -2.29 26.22
CA LYS A 2 -18.80 -1.02 25.86
C LYS A 2 -19.78 -0.16 25.05
N ASP A 3 -19.73 1.16 25.25
CA ASP A 3 -20.54 2.16 24.54
C ASP A 3 -22.07 1.95 24.63
N CYS A 4 -22.52 1.33 25.72
CA CYS A 4 -23.93 1.27 26.10
C CYS A 4 -24.22 2.26 27.23
N TYR A 5 -25.30 3.01 27.07
CA TYR A 5 -25.72 4.09 27.94
C TYR A 5 -27.17 3.90 28.34
N ASN A 6 -27.48 4.07 29.61
CA ASN A 6 -28.86 4.11 30.07
C ASN A 6 -29.50 5.45 29.66
N LEU A 7 -30.68 5.40 29.08
CA LEU A 7 -31.48 6.56 28.72
C LEU A 7 -32.45 6.92 29.83
N PHE A 8 -32.49 8.20 30.16
CA PHE A 8 -33.36 8.77 31.18
C PHE A 8 -34.13 9.95 30.57
N TYR A 9 -35.36 10.16 31.04
CA TYR A 9 -36.18 11.31 30.68
C TYR A 9 -36.89 11.82 31.92
N ASN A 10 -36.80 13.11 32.15
CA ASN A 10 -37.50 13.80 33.21
C ASN A 10 -37.68 15.26 32.80
N GLU A 11 -38.92 15.75 32.77
CA GLU A 11 -39.26 17.11 32.35
C GLU A 11 -38.82 18.18 33.35
N SER A 12 -38.65 17.81 34.62
CA SER A 12 -38.27 18.70 35.71
C SER A 12 -36.75 18.77 35.92
N LEU A 13 -35.99 17.86 35.31
CA LEU A 13 -34.52 17.81 35.43
C LEU A 13 -33.86 18.24 34.11
N ASN A 14 -32.90 19.15 34.21
CA ASN A 14 -32.23 19.72 33.04
C ASN A 14 -31.09 18.82 32.52
N TYR A 15 -31.43 17.64 31.99
CA TYR A 15 -30.47 16.74 31.35
C TYR A 15 -29.91 17.35 30.06
N LYS A 16 -28.61 17.12 29.80
CA LYS A 16 -27.87 17.71 28.67
C LYS A 16 -28.24 17.14 27.29
N GLY A 17 -29.19 16.21 27.22
CA GLY A 17 -29.53 15.47 26.01
C GLY A 17 -28.45 14.47 25.58
N ILE A 18 -28.66 13.85 24.41
CA ILE A 18 -27.81 12.76 23.89
C ILE A 18 -26.63 13.28 23.07
N ALA A 19 -26.77 14.42 22.38
CA ALA A 19 -25.75 14.98 21.50
C ALA A 19 -25.69 16.51 21.60
N ARG A 20 -24.53 17.08 21.30
CA ARG A 20 -24.27 18.52 21.18
C ARG A 20 -23.77 18.84 19.77
N PRO A 21 -23.85 20.11 19.32
CA PRO A 21 -23.24 20.51 18.06
C PRO A 21 -21.78 20.07 17.97
N ASN A 22 -21.40 19.43 16.87
CA ASN A 22 -20.05 18.90 16.60
C ASN A 22 -19.53 17.83 17.59
N ALA A 23 -20.41 17.13 18.29
CA ALA A 23 -20.02 16.03 19.16
C ALA A 23 -19.67 14.76 18.37
N ASN A 24 -18.57 14.10 18.73
CA ASN A 24 -18.18 12.77 18.24
C ASN A 24 -18.49 11.65 19.25
N GLU A 25 -19.11 12.01 20.38
CA GLU A 25 -19.39 11.13 21.52
C GLU A 25 -20.76 11.45 22.13
N VAL A 26 -21.33 10.47 22.84
CA VAL A 26 -22.61 10.63 23.55
C VAL A 26 -22.44 11.58 24.73
N CYS A 27 -23.36 12.53 24.87
CA CYS A 27 -23.39 13.46 25.99
C CYS A 27 -23.98 12.80 27.24
N LEU A 28 -23.31 12.95 28.37
CA LEU A 28 -23.74 12.36 29.64
C LEU A 28 -24.22 13.44 30.62
N SER A 29 -25.21 13.06 31.43
CA SER A 29 -25.72 13.84 32.56
C SER A 29 -25.52 13.07 33.86
N SER A 30 -25.37 13.77 34.97
CA SER A 30 -25.43 13.17 36.30
C SER A 30 -26.88 12.80 36.61
N ILE A 31 -27.12 11.57 37.05
CA ILE A 31 -28.45 11.01 37.27
C ILE A 31 -28.67 10.77 38.77
N PRO A 32 -29.74 11.33 39.38
CA PRO A 32 -30.17 10.99 40.74
C PRO A 32 -30.42 9.48 40.93
N LYS A 33 -30.28 8.97 42.16
CA LYS A 33 -30.38 7.52 42.42
C LYS A 33 -31.80 6.96 42.24
N GLU A 34 -32.80 7.83 42.33
CA GLU A 34 -34.22 7.51 42.28
C GLU A 34 -34.72 7.34 40.83
N GLU A 35 -33.97 7.84 39.86
CA GLU A 35 -34.34 7.82 38.45
C GLU A 35 -34.17 6.42 37.86
N LYS A 36 -35.18 5.99 37.09
CA LYS A 36 -35.19 4.67 36.44
C LYS A 36 -34.85 4.81 34.96
N PRO A 37 -33.97 3.96 34.42
CA PRO A 37 -33.66 3.98 33.00
C PRO A 37 -34.89 3.54 32.19
N LEU A 38 -35.17 4.27 31.11
CA LEU A 38 -36.27 3.97 30.19
C LEU A 38 -35.85 3.02 29.09
N ALA A 39 -34.59 3.08 28.67
CA ALA A 39 -34.03 2.27 27.61
C ALA A 39 -32.51 2.20 27.72
N MET A 40 -31.90 1.37 26.86
CA MET A 40 -30.46 1.33 26.66
C MET A 40 -30.14 1.81 25.24
N LEU A 41 -29.27 2.81 25.15
CA LEU A 41 -28.69 3.30 23.91
C LEU A 41 -27.34 2.63 23.70
N TYR A 42 -27.13 2.05 22.53
CA TYR A 42 -25.80 1.64 22.08
C TYR A 42 -25.29 2.62 21.01
N PHE A 43 -24.05 3.08 21.15
CA PHE A 43 -23.39 3.91 20.15
C PHE A 43 -22.09 3.26 19.70
N ASN A 44 -21.97 2.90 18.42
CA ASN A 44 -20.74 2.33 17.88
C ASN A 44 -19.67 3.41 17.68
N LEU A 45 -19.04 3.85 18.78
CA LEU A 45 -18.06 4.92 18.82
C LEU A 45 -16.82 4.59 17.97
N ASP A 46 -16.34 3.35 18.04
CA ASP A 46 -15.18 2.89 17.28
C ASP A 46 -15.45 2.93 15.76
N GLY A 47 -16.64 2.47 15.34
CA GLY A 47 -17.08 2.51 13.94
C GLY A 47 -17.25 3.93 13.41
N TYR A 48 -17.88 4.80 14.20
CA TYR A 48 -18.02 6.22 13.87
C TYR A 48 -16.66 6.91 13.71
N SER A 49 -15.76 6.74 14.69
CA SER A 49 -14.42 7.33 14.66
C SER A 49 -13.60 6.84 13.47
N THR A 50 -13.69 5.55 13.16
CA THR A 50 -13.05 4.96 11.97
C THR A 50 -13.55 5.59 10.68
N TYR A 51 -14.86 5.78 10.56
CA TYR A 51 -15.47 6.42 9.39
C TYR A 51 -14.99 7.87 9.23
N CYS A 52 -15.04 8.68 10.30
CA CYS A 52 -14.59 10.06 10.26
C CYS A 52 -13.12 10.19 9.83
N LYS A 53 -12.25 9.28 10.29
CA LYS A 53 -10.85 9.23 9.88
C LYS A 53 -10.72 8.93 8.38
N LYS A 54 -11.34 7.84 7.91
CA LYS A 54 -11.29 7.43 6.50
C LYS A 54 -11.83 8.51 5.57
N TYR A 55 -12.92 9.18 5.97
CA TYR A 55 -13.50 10.29 5.22
C TYR A 55 -12.51 11.45 5.06
N LYS A 56 -11.90 11.90 6.17
CA LYS A 56 -10.88 12.97 6.13
C LYS A 56 -9.66 12.58 5.30
N GLU A 57 -9.19 11.35 5.42
CA GLU A 57 -8.06 10.83 4.64
C GLU A 57 -8.38 10.82 3.14
N TYR A 58 -9.58 10.36 2.76
CA TYR A 58 -10.04 10.39 1.37
C TYR A 58 -10.05 11.80 0.82
N TRP A 59 -10.68 12.76 1.50
CA TRP A 59 -10.75 14.14 1.00
C TRP A 59 -9.40 14.85 0.99
N SER A 60 -8.54 14.60 1.99
CA SER A 60 -7.17 15.10 1.93
C SER A 60 -6.39 14.50 0.76
N TRP A 61 -6.64 13.24 0.39
CA TRP A 61 -6.07 12.64 -0.81
C TRP A 61 -6.65 13.28 -2.06
N VAL A 62 -7.96 13.53 -2.14
CA VAL A 62 -8.61 14.21 -3.27
C VAL A 62 -8.00 15.60 -3.49
N GLU A 63 -7.80 16.39 -2.43
CA GLU A 63 -7.19 17.72 -2.51
C GLU A 63 -5.72 17.69 -2.95
N LYS A 64 -4.97 16.66 -2.54
CA LYS A 64 -3.52 16.54 -2.80
C LYS A 64 -3.18 15.70 -4.03
N ARG A 65 -4.17 15.07 -4.69
CA ARG A 65 -3.90 14.17 -5.81
C ARG A 65 -3.41 14.95 -7.03
N ASN A 66 -2.50 14.35 -7.78
CA ASN A 66 -2.14 14.82 -9.11
C ASN A 66 -3.27 14.44 -10.09
N GLU A 67 -4.02 15.42 -10.57
CA GLU A 67 -5.17 15.20 -11.45
C GLU A 67 -4.80 14.58 -12.80
N GLU A 68 -3.63 14.90 -13.36
CA GLU A 68 -3.16 14.31 -14.62
C GLU A 68 -2.88 12.81 -14.46
N ARG A 69 -2.28 12.41 -13.32
CA ARG A 69 -2.10 10.98 -12.99
C ARG A 69 -3.43 10.27 -12.79
N TYR A 70 -4.38 10.91 -12.11
CA TYR A 70 -5.72 10.34 -11.92
C TYR A 70 -6.43 10.15 -13.26
N LYS A 71 -6.39 11.15 -14.14
CA LYS A 71 -6.94 11.08 -15.50
C LYS A 71 -6.37 9.91 -16.30
N ASN A 72 -5.05 9.66 -16.24
CA ASN A 72 -4.41 8.52 -16.92
C ASN A 72 -4.85 7.15 -16.38
N ASN A 73 -5.15 7.05 -15.07
CA ASN A 73 -5.67 5.82 -14.46
C ASN A 73 -7.18 5.63 -14.74
N THR A 74 -7.94 6.70 -14.94
CA THR A 74 -9.37 6.64 -15.32
C THR A 74 -9.63 6.60 -16.83
N SER A 75 -8.66 7.00 -17.66
CA SER A 75 -8.84 7.13 -19.12
C SER A 75 -8.81 5.79 -19.85
N HIS A 76 -8.21 4.77 -19.25
CA HIS A 76 -8.29 3.41 -19.74
C HIS A 76 -9.41 2.76 -18.95
N ASP A 77 -10.50 2.37 -19.61
CA ASP A 77 -11.74 1.81 -19.05
C ASP A 77 -11.53 0.46 -18.31
N LYS A 78 -10.27 0.12 -18.02
CA LYS A 78 -9.80 -1.17 -17.52
C LYS A 78 -9.57 -1.20 -16.00
N ASN A 79 -9.80 -0.08 -15.29
CA ASN A 79 -9.78 -0.01 -13.82
C ASN A 79 -8.50 -0.58 -13.14
N TYR A 80 -7.31 -0.47 -13.75
CA TYR A 80 -6.03 -0.85 -13.12
C TYR A 80 -4.91 0.16 -13.36
N ASP A 81 -3.92 0.20 -12.46
CA ASP A 81 -2.75 1.07 -12.61
C ASP A 81 -1.73 0.45 -13.59
N ALA A 82 -1.78 0.89 -14.85
CA ALA A 82 -0.95 0.36 -15.94
C ALA A 82 0.56 0.53 -15.72
N LYS A 83 0.97 1.60 -15.01
CA LYS A 83 2.38 1.84 -14.68
C LYS A 83 2.89 0.78 -13.71
N ASN A 84 2.13 0.53 -12.65
CA ASN A 84 2.48 -0.48 -11.66
C ASN A 84 2.51 -1.86 -12.32
N MET A 85 1.54 -2.17 -13.19
CA MET A 85 1.49 -3.43 -13.90
C MET A 85 2.72 -3.63 -14.81
N MET A 86 3.12 -2.60 -15.56
CA MET A 86 4.37 -2.63 -16.33
C MET A 86 5.59 -2.90 -15.45
N HIS A 87 5.69 -2.27 -14.28
CA HIS A 87 6.78 -2.54 -13.35
C HIS A 87 6.78 -3.98 -12.82
N THR A 88 5.61 -4.54 -12.52
CA THR A 88 5.46 -5.94 -12.11
C THR A 88 6.01 -6.89 -13.17
N PHE A 89 5.55 -6.77 -14.43
CA PHE A 89 6.05 -7.62 -15.51
C PHE A 89 7.54 -7.46 -15.76
N ARG A 90 8.06 -6.22 -15.71
CA ARG A 90 9.51 -5.98 -15.83
C ARG A 90 10.29 -6.76 -14.77
N LEU A 91 9.82 -6.75 -13.53
CA LEU A 91 10.48 -7.47 -12.42
C LEU A 91 10.35 -8.99 -12.56
N LEU A 92 9.19 -9.49 -12.97
CA LEU A 92 9.00 -10.93 -13.21
C LEU A 92 9.89 -11.46 -14.35
N HIS A 93 9.96 -10.74 -15.47
CA HIS A 93 10.86 -11.09 -16.57
C HIS A 93 12.32 -11.03 -16.15
N MET A 94 12.73 -10.01 -15.40
CA MET A 94 14.09 -9.93 -14.84
C MET A 94 14.38 -11.08 -13.87
N ALA A 95 13.44 -11.43 -12.98
CA ALA A 95 13.62 -12.53 -12.04
C ALA A 95 13.82 -13.86 -12.76
N LYS A 96 13.07 -14.08 -13.86
CA LYS A 96 13.20 -15.26 -14.71
C LYS A 96 14.59 -15.32 -15.36
N GLU A 97 15.04 -14.22 -15.97
CA GLU A 97 16.38 -14.12 -16.55
C GLU A 97 17.50 -14.34 -15.53
N ILE A 98 17.34 -13.81 -14.30
CA ILE A 98 18.30 -14.02 -13.22
C ILE A 98 18.35 -15.50 -12.84
N GLY A 99 17.20 -16.13 -12.61
CA GLY A 99 17.14 -17.53 -12.19
C GLY A 99 17.64 -18.51 -13.25
N GLU A 100 17.33 -18.26 -14.53
CA GLU A 100 17.71 -19.11 -15.66
C GLU A 100 19.14 -18.87 -16.16
N LEU A 101 19.57 -17.60 -16.26
CA LEU A 101 20.81 -17.22 -16.93
C LEU A 101 21.88 -16.67 -15.97
N GLY A 102 21.52 -16.39 -14.72
CA GLY A 102 22.41 -15.75 -13.75
C GLY A 102 22.77 -14.30 -14.12
N LYS A 103 21.97 -13.64 -14.96
CA LYS A 103 22.26 -12.30 -15.50
C LYS A 103 21.21 -11.28 -15.09
N ILE A 104 21.67 -10.06 -14.78
CA ILE A 104 20.80 -8.91 -14.53
C ILE A 104 20.81 -8.02 -15.77
N ASN A 105 19.76 -8.09 -16.59
CA ASN A 105 19.61 -7.22 -17.76
C ASN A 105 18.79 -5.98 -17.38
N VAL A 106 19.49 -4.88 -17.07
CA VAL A 106 18.85 -3.59 -16.72
C VAL A 106 18.23 -2.95 -17.97
N GLU A 107 18.94 -3.00 -19.09
CA GLU A 107 18.37 -2.63 -20.39
C GLU A 107 17.44 -3.74 -20.87
N ARG A 108 16.16 -3.39 -21.06
CA ARG A 108 15.09 -4.36 -21.26
C ARG A 108 14.93 -4.75 -22.73
N PRO A 109 15.14 -6.03 -23.11
CA PRO A 109 14.92 -6.46 -24.48
C PRO A 109 13.42 -6.43 -24.86
N ASP A 110 12.54 -6.55 -23.87
CA ASP A 110 11.09 -6.55 -24.00
C ASP A 110 10.46 -5.14 -23.92
N ARG A 111 11.21 -4.09 -24.28
CA ARG A 111 10.79 -2.69 -24.17
C ARG A 111 9.41 -2.40 -24.77
N ASN A 112 9.13 -2.91 -25.97
CA ASN A 112 7.87 -2.65 -26.66
C ASN A 112 6.68 -3.26 -25.92
N TYR A 113 6.86 -4.46 -25.36
CA TYR A 113 5.85 -5.10 -24.53
C TYR A 113 5.57 -4.31 -23.24
N LEU A 114 6.62 -3.84 -22.55
CA LEU A 114 6.47 -3.02 -21.35
C LEU A 114 5.76 -1.68 -21.65
N LEU A 115 6.01 -1.07 -22.82
CA LEU A 115 5.29 0.13 -23.24
C LEU A 115 3.82 -0.14 -23.54
N ALA A 116 3.50 -1.24 -24.21
CA ALA A 116 2.11 -1.63 -24.45
C ALA A 116 1.33 -1.86 -23.14
N LEU A 117 1.96 -2.47 -22.13
CA LEU A 117 1.41 -2.57 -20.77
C LEU A 117 1.16 -1.20 -20.14
N LYS A 118 2.13 -0.29 -20.25
CA LYS A 118 2.03 1.07 -19.72
C LYS A 118 0.92 1.89 -20.40
N ASN A 119 0.64 1.60 -21.67
CA ASN A 119 -0.44 2.19 -22.46
C ASN A 119 -1.80 1.46 -22.26
N ALA A 120 -1.87 0.53 -21.30
CA ALA A 120 -3.05 -0.27 -20.97
C ALA A 120 -3.71 -0.98 -22.17
N GLU A 121 -2.89 -1.47 -23.10
CA GLU A 121 -3.36 -2.18 -24.30
C GLU A 121 -3.99 -3.55 -23.95
N PHE A 122 -3.71 -4.10 -22.77
CA PHE A 122 -4.17 -5.43 -22.31
C PHE A 122 -5.29 -5.35 -21.28
N GLU A 123 -6.07 -6.43 -21.14
CA GLU A 123 -7.12 -6.53 -20.11
C GLU A 123 -6.55 -6.94 -18.74
N TYR A 124 -7.16 -6.46 -17.66
CA TYR A 124 -6.68 -6.74 -16.30
C TYR A 124 -6.57 -8.25 -16.01
N ASN A 125 -7.64 -9.00 -16.28
CA ASN A 125 -7.69 -10.44 -15.99
C ASN A 125 -6.67 -11.25 -16.82
N GLU A 126 -6.34 -10.77 -18.03
CA GLU A 126 -5.30 -11.37 -18.86
C GLU A 126 -3.92 -11.18 -18.20
N LEU A 127 -3.65 -9.96 -17.71
CA LEU A 127 -2.38 -9.63 -17.06
C LEU A 127 -2.21 -10.36 -15.72
N VAL A 128 -3.25 -10.48 -14.92
CA VAL A 128 -3.21 -11.25 -13.66
C VAL A 128 -2.90 -12.71 -13.95
N SER A 129 -3.60 -13.34 -14.89
CA SER A 129 -3.34 -14.74 -15.27
C SER A 129 -1.90 -14.95 -15.72
N LYS A 130 -1.37 -14.06 -16.56
CA LYS A 130 0.02 -14.12 -17.03
C LYS A 130 1.04 -13.94 -15.90
N ALA A 131 0.77 -13.03 -14.96
CA ALA A 131 1.64 -12.79 -13.82
C ALA A 131 1.69 -13.99 -12.87
N GLU A 132 0.56 -14.67 -12.63
CA GLU A 132 0.53 -15.90 -11.82
C GLU A 132 1.31 -17.03 -12.45
N ILE A 133 1.19 -17.24 -13.77
CA ILE A 133 1.99 -18.25 -14.49
C ILE A 133 3.48 -17.96 -14.33
N LEU A 134 3.90 -16.70 -14.52
CA LEU A 134 5.30 -16.31 -14.32
C LEU A 134 5.74 -16.54 -12.87
N ARG A 135 4.88 -16.26 -11.88
CA ARG A 135 5.20 -16.49 -10.47
C ARG A 135 5.43 -17.98 -10.18
N GLU A 136 4.59 -18.86 -10.71
CA GLU A 136 4.74 -20.32 -10.57
C GLU A 136 6.00 -20.82 -11.27
N ASP A 137 6.29 -20.32 -12.49
CA ASP A 137 7.54 -20.61 -13.20
C ASP A 137 8.77 -20.23 -12.36
N LEU A 138 8.74 -19.07 -11.69
CA LEU A 138 9.86 -18.61 -10.87
C LEU A 138 10.16 -19.56 -9.71
N GLU A 139 9.15 -20.16 -9.07
CA GLU A 139 9.38 -21.16 -8.03
C GLU A 139 10.17 -22.35 -8.57
N ILE A 140 9.81 -22.84 -9.76
CA ILE A 140 10.50 -23.95 -10.43
C ILE A 140 11.92 -23.54 -10.84
N ILE A 141 12.08 -22.34 -11.41
CA ILE A 141 13.37 -21.83 -11.87
C ILE A 141 14.34 -21.72 -10.70
N PHE A 142 13.95 -21.08 -9.60
CA PHE A 142 14.86 -20.86 -8.47
C PHE A 142 15.18 -22.15 -7.72
N ASN A 143 14.26 -23.11 -7.65
CA ASN A 143 14.53 -24.44 -7.08
C ASN A 143 15.59 -25.23 -7.88
N ASN A 144 15.70 -24.97 -9.18
CA ASN A 144 16.67 -25.63 -10.06
C ASN A 144 17.87 -24.73 -10.43
N SER A 145 17.93 -23.52 -9.88
CA SER A 145 18.97 -22.55 -10.21
C SER A 145 20.30 -22.90 -9.55
N THR A 146 21.39 -22.47 -10.19
CA THR A 146 22.75 -22.57 -9.61
C THR A 146 23.08 -21.40 -8.69
N LEU A 147 22.15 -20.47 -8.50
CA LEU A 147 22.32 -19.34 -7.60
C LEU A 147 22.35 -19.78 -6.15
N TYR A 148 23.26 -19.20 -5.39
CA TYR A 148 23.35 -19.42 -3.95
C TYR A 148 22.14 -18.81 -3.24
N GLU A 149 21.56 -19.55 -2.30
CA GLU A 149 20.47 -19.06 -1.44
C GLU A 149 20.91 -17.85 -0.59
N LYS A 150 22.20 -17.81 -0.22
CA LYS A 150 22.81 -16.70 0.52
C LYS A 150 24.16 -16.35 -0.08
N SER A 151 24.44 -15.05 -0.14
CA SER A 151 25.74 -14.54 -0.56
C SER A 151 26.82 -14.84 0.49
N ASP A 152 28.04 -15.13 0.04
CA ASP A 152 29.19 -15.21 0.93
C ASP A 152 29.61 -13.80 1.35
N LEU A 153 29.29 -13.45 2.59
CA LEU A 153 29.59 -12.15 3.18
C LEU A 153 31.09 -11.82 3.17
N LYS A 154 31.98 -12.82 3.26
CA LYS A 154 33.43 -12.57 3.21
C LYS A 154 33.82 -12.07 1.82
N SER A 155 33.43 -12.80 0.78
CA SER A 155 33.67 -12.40 -0.61
C SER A 155 33.06 -11.04 -0.95
N VAL A 156 31.81 -10.79 -0.51
CA VAL A 156 31.12 -9.51 -0.72
C VAL A 156 31.88 -8.35 -0.05
N ASN A 157 32.31 -8.51 1.20
CA ASN A 157 33.05 -7.48 1.92
C ASN A 157 34.43 -7.20 1.30
N SER A 158 35.14 -8.25 0.88
CA SER A 158 36.42 -8.10 0.18
C SER A 158 36.25 -7.33 -1.13
N LEU A 159 35.24 -7.69 -1.95
CA LEU A 159 34.92 -6.98 -3.17
C LEU A 159 34.56 -5.51 -2.90
N LEU A 160 33.77 -5.24 -1.86
CA LEU A 160 33.40 -3.88 -1.48
C LEU A 160 34.62 -3.02 -1.11
N ALA A 161 35.56 -3.57 -0.33
CA ALA A 161 36.79 -2.89 0.02
C ALA A 161 37.62 -2.58 -1.23
N GLU A 162 37.80 -3.57 -2.11
CA GLU A 162 38.55 -3.41 -3.37
C GLU A 162 37.95 -2.33 -4.27
N LEU A 163 36.61 -2.34 -4.46
CA LEU A 163 35.92 -1.33 -5.26
C LEU A 163 36.08 0.08 -4.69
N ARG A 164 36.03 0.21 -3.36
CA ARG A 164 36.24 1.50 -2.68
C ARG A 164 37.68 1.99 -2.82
N GLU A 165 38.66 1.13 -2.60
CA GLU A 165 40.07 1.48 -2.79
C GLU A 165 40.34 1.93 -4.23
N LYS A 166 39.84 1.20 -5.23
CA LYS A 166 39.92 1.60 -6.64
C LYS A 166 39.30 2.96 -6.87
N PHE A 167 38.10 3.22 -6.35
CA PHE A 167 37.41 4.49 -6.51
C PHE A 167 38.19 5.65 -5.87
N TYR A 168 38.71 5.49 -4.66
CA TYR A 168 39.47 6.54 -3.97
C TYR A 168 40.84 6.78 -4.61
N ASN A 169 41.54 5.73 -5.03
CA ASN A 169 42.83 5.86 -5.71
C ASN A 169 42.68 6.49 -7.10
N LEU A 170 41.61 6.21 -7.85
CA LEU A 170 41.30 6.93 -9.09
C LEU A 170 41.08 8.43 -8.85
N ASN A 171 40.33 8.77 -7.79
CA ASN A 171 40.04 10.17 -7.46
C ASN A 171 41.26 10.96 -6.97
N LEU A 172 42.29 10.28 -6.45
CA LEU A 172 43.58 10.89 -6.13
C LEU A 172 44.42 11.18 -7.38
N GLN A 173 44.29 10.40 -8.46
CA GLN A 173 45.01 10.62 -9.72
C GLN A 173 44.40 11.72 -10.60
N ILE A 174 43.10 12.01 -10.47
CA ILE A 174 42.40 13.03 -11.27
C ILE A 174 42.55 14.46 -10.69
N LYS A 175 43.11 14.58 -9.48
CA LYS A 175 43.32 15.87 -8.78
C LYS A 175 44.70 16.51 -9.00
N VAL A 176 45.49 16.06 -9.98
CA VAL A 176 46.79 16.65 -10.38
C VAL A 176 46.63 17.44 -11.66
#